data_AF-A0A385EZ22-F1
#
_entry.id   AF-A0A385EZ22-F1
#
_cell.length_a   1.000
_cell.length_b   1.000
_cell.length_c   1.000
_cell.angle_alpha   90.00
_cell.angle_beta   90.00
_cell.angle_gamma   90.00
#
_symmetry.space_group_name_H-M   'P 1'
#
loop_
_entity.id
_entity.type
_entity.pdbx_description
1 polymer ?
#
loop_
_entity_poly.entity_id
_entity_poly.type
_entity_poly.pdbx_seq_one_letter_code
_entity_poly.pdbx_strand_id
1 'polypeptide(L)'
;MDTPLINTPVRHWCEFEFISKTVKNPNIHIKGNYSYYSAYWDQGFERCVVRYLHDKPSTPDKPIDQLYIGNFVCFGAECVIMMGGNQLHRPDWISTFPFDTRSFLAAGDTIIADGCWIGSRAMIMQGVKIGEGAVVATGAVVTKDVPPYTIVGGVPAKIIKYRFPQEQIEKLLALKIYDLDEKQVLKMREYLQTDDIDALTAHLKKLQSE
;
A
#
# COMPACT_ATOMS: atom_id res chain seq x y z
N MET A 1 17.77 17.89 28.83
CA MET A 1 16.77 18.11 27.78
C MET A 1 16.36 16.74 27.30
N ASP A 2 15.14 16.32 27.65
CA ASP A 2 14.61 15.01 27.26
C ASP A 2 14.53 14.95 25.75
N THR A 3 15.41 14.14 25.15
CA THR A 3 15.22 13.75 23.75
C THR A 3 13.91 12.96 23.71
N PRO A 4 12.92 13.34 22.89
CA PRO A 4 11.67 12.61 22.84
C PRO A 4 11.96 11.14 22.53
N LEU A 5 11.36 10.22 23.30
CA LEU A 5 11.57 8.78 23.18
C LEU A 5 11.19 8.25 21.78
N ILE A 6 10.38 8.99 21.04
CA ILE A 6 9.96 8.70 19.66
C ILE A 6 10.20 9.93 18.80
N ASN A 7 11.01 9.77 17.75
CA ASN A 7 11.21 10.79 16.72
C ASN A 7 10.13 10.66 15.63
N THR A 8 8.90 11.05 15.97
CA THR A 8 7.74 11.01 15.04
C THR A 8 7.72 12.22 14.11
N PRO A 9 7.36 12.05 12.82
CA PRO A 9 7.22 13.17 11.89
C PRO A 9 5.94 14.00 12.13
N VAL A 10 5.01 13.53 12.96
CA VAL A 10 3.73 14.19 13.29
C VAL A 10 3.53 14.34 14.80
N ARG A 11 2.72 15.32 15.22
CA ARG A 11 2.50 15.65 16.65
C ARG A 11 1.17 15.15 17.20
N HIS A 12 0.24 14.74 16.34
CA HIS A 12 -1.09 14.27 16.73
C HIS A 12 -1.59 13.16 15.80
N TRP A 13 -2.49 12.29 16.27
CA TRP A 13 -2.98 11.13 15.49
C TRP A 13 -3.85 11.50 14.28
N CYS A 14 -4.37 12.73 14.24
CA CYS A 14 -5.09 13.27 13.10
C CYS A 14 -4.19 14.02 12.09
N GLU A 15 -2.90 14.15 12.39
CA GLU A 15 -1.90 14.62 11.45
C GLU A 15 -1.32 13.42 10.68
N PHE A 16 -0.98 13.65 9.41
CA PHE A 16 -0.54 12.59 8.52
C PHE A 16 0.83 12.88 7.92
N GLU A 17 1.66 11.86 7.82
CA GLU A 17 2.87 11.88 7.01
C GLU A 17 2.47 11.61 5.54
N PHE A 18 2.49 12.64 4.69
CA PHE A 18 2.33 12.46 3.26
C PHE A 18 3.60 11.84 2.67
N ILE A 19 3.52 10.57 2.27
CA ILE A 19 4.71 9.76 1.96
C ILE A 19 5.46 10.26 0.74
N SER A 20 4.79 10.92 -0.21
CA SER A 20 5.45 11.53 -1.38
C SER A 20 6.45 12.63 -1.04
N LYS A 21 6.35 13.21 0.18
CA LYS A 21 7.22 14.30 0.64
C LYS A 21 8.39 13.83 1.48
N THR A 22 8.29 12.63 2.07
CA THR A 22 9.24 12.13 3.07
C THR A 22 10.06 10.94 2.59
N VAL A 23 9.49 10.09 1.73
CA VAL A 23 10.16 8.92 1.15
C VAL A 23 11.24 9.38 0.16
N LYS A 24 12.42 8.78 0.28
CA LYS A 24 13.62 9.09 -0.52
C LYS A 24 14.22 7.85 -1.19
N ASN A 25 13.85 6.65 -0.77
CA ASN A 25 14.38 5.42 -1.37
C ASN A 25 13.95 5.32 -2.84
N PRO A 26 14.90 5.24 -3.81
CA PRO A 26 14.59 5.22 -5.24
C PRO A 26 13.85 3.96 -5.71
N ASN A 27 13.80 2.92 -4.87
CA ASN A 27 13.07 1.68 -5.16
C ASN A 27 11.60 1.72 -4.68
N ILE A 28 11.15 2.85 -4.14
CA ILE A 28 9.76 3.10 -3.74
C ILE A 28 9.16 4.14 -4.70
N HIS A 29 8.16 3.71 -5.46
CA HIS A 29 7.50 4.51 -6.48
C HIS A 29 6.12 4.91 -5.97
N ILE A 30 5.91 6.20 -5.72
CA ILE A 30 4.66 6.74 -5.18
C ILE A 30 3.95 7.53 -6.28
N LYS A 31 2.71 7.16 -6.58
CA LYS A 31 1.82 7.91 -7.47
C LYS A 31 1.17 9.05 -6.68
N GLY A 32 1.31 10.27 -7.17
CA GLY A 32 0.63 11.44 -6.60
C GLY A 32 1.12 11.82 -5.20
N ASN A 33 0.29 12.58 -4.48
CA ASN A 33 0.66 13.32 -3.27
C ASN A 33 -0.22 13.08 -2.05
N TYR A 34 -1.29 12.28 -2.17
CA TYR A 34 -2.31 12.15 -1.12
C TYR A 34 -2.30 10.82 -0.37
N SER A 35 -1.44 9.88 -0.76
CA SER A 35 -1.16 8.71 0.07
C SER A 35 -0.45 9.14 1.35
N TYR A 36 -0.86 8.57 2.49
CA TYR A 36 -0.36 8.99 3.79
C TYR A 36 -0.20 7.85 4.77
N TYR A 37 0.66 8.09 5.76
CA TYR A 37 0.86 7.23 6.91
C TYR A 37 0.50 7.93 8.22
N SER A 38 -0.26 7.25 9.08
CA SER A 38 -0.58 7.69 10.45
C SER A 38 0.61 7.46 11.39
N ALA A 39 1.66 8.26 11.23
CA ALA A 39 2.99 8.07 11.83
C ALA A 39 3.14 8.45 13.31
N TYR A 40 2.04 8.69 14.05
CA TYR A 40 2.10 9.21 15.42
C TYR A 40 2.88 8.30 16.40
N TRP A 41 2.86 6.99 16.17
CA TRP A 41 3.39 5.99 17.09
C TRP A 41 4.84 5.57 16.82
N ASP A 42 5.46 6.02 15.72
CA ASP A 42 6.79 5.54 15.32
C ASP A 42 7.63 6.57 14.53
N GLN A 43 8.66 6.11 13.82
CA GLN A 43 9.66 6.96 13.16
C GLN A 43 9.39 7.16 11.65
N GLY A 44 8.13 7.05 11.24
CA GLY A 44 7.69 7.35 9.88
C GLY A 44 7.75 6.18 8.90
N PHE A 45 7.18 6.41 7.72
CA PHE A 45 6.80 5.36 6.77
C PHE A 45 8.00 4.55 6.26
N GLU A 46 9.01 5.21 5.68
CA GLU A 46 10.13 4.51 5.03
C GLU A 46 10.91 3.64 6.03
N ARG A 47 11.06 4.08 7.28
CA ARG A 47 11.82 3.36 8.31
C ARG A 47 11.04 2.23 8.96
N CYS A 48 9.77 2.46 9.27
CA CYS A 48 8.99 1.56 10.12
C CYS A 48 8.07 0.63 9.34
N VAL A 49 7.52 1.11 8.22
CA VAL A 49 6.56 0.38 7.39
C VAL A 49 7.27 -0.46 6.33
N VAL A 50 8.23 0.11 5.59
CA VAL A 50 8.92 -0.59 4.50
C VAL A 50 10.16 -1.31 5.04
N ARG A 51 10.15 -2.65 5.03
CA ARG A 51 11.23 -3.46 5.60
C ARG A 51 12.04 -4.18 4.54
N TYR A 52 13.36 -4.21 4.70
CA TYR A 52 14.31 -4.91 3.83
C TYR A 52 14.40 -4.39 2.39
N LEU A 53 13.91 -3.17 2.12
CA LEU A 53 14.12 -2.49 0.85
C LEU A 53 15.27 -1.49 1.01
N HIS A 54 16.44 -1.86 0.51
CA HIS A 54 17.61 -1.00 0.53
C HIS A 54 17.69 -0.15 -0.74
N ASP A 55 18.54 0.86 -0.74
CA ASP A 55 18.88 1.69 -1.90
C ASP A 55 19.74 0.94 -2.94
N LYS A 56 20.31 -0.20 -2.55
CA LYS A 56 21.20 -1.05 -3.35
C LYS A 56 20.79 -2.51 -3.28
N PRO A 57 21.14 -3.32 -4.30
CA PRO A 57 20.72 -4.70 -4.32
C PRO A 57 21.41 -5.53 -3.26
N SER A 58 20.68 -6.48 -2.69
CA SER A 58 21.23 -7.45 -1.73
C SER A 58 22.28 -8.36 -2.37
N THR A 59 22.27 -8.50 -3.69
CA THR A 59 23.27 -9.26 -4.45
C THR A 59 23.63 -8.50 -5.74
N PRO A 60 24.92 -8.41 -6.14
CA PRO A 60 25.33 -7.67 -7.34
C PRO A 60 24.61 -8.08 -8.63
N ASP A 61 24.21 -9.34 -8.72
CA ASP A 61 23.76 -9.98 -9.97
C ASP A 61 22.23 -10.15 -10.09
N LYS A 62 21.46 -9.84 -9.03
CA LYS A 62 20.00 -10.08 -9.03
C LYS A 62 19.22 -8.78 -8.79
N PRO A 63 18.09 -8.59 -9.49
CA PRO A 63 17.29 -7.37 -9.39
C PRO A 63 16.65 -7.24 -8.00
N ILE A 64 16.42 -6.00 -7.60
CA ILE A 64 15.70 -5.63 -6.37
C ILE A 64 14.22 -5.56 -6.71
N ASP A 65 13.40 -6.30 -5.97
CA ASP A 65 11.94 -6.12 -5.99
C ASP A 65 11.58 -4.68 -5.62
N GLN A 66 10.78 -4.04 -6.44
CA GLN A 66 10.36 -2.65 -6.27
C GLN A 66 9.05 -2.57 -5.50
N LEU A 67 8.79 -1.42 -4.86
CA LEU A 67 7.52 -1.12 -4.21
C LEU A 67 6.78 -0.03 -4.98
N TYR A 68 5.57 -0.32 -5.45
CA TYR A 68 4.69 0.64 -6.10
C TYR A 68 3.49 0.95 -5.22
N ILE A 69 3.26 2.22 -4.95
CA ILE A 69 2.15 2.71 -4.12
C ILE A 69 1.34 3.70 -4.96
N GLY A 70 0.04 3.45 -5.06
CA GLY A 70 -0.93 4.33 -5.68
C GLY A 70 -1.12 5.62 -4.89
N ASN A 71 -2.07 6.42 -5.34
CA ASN A 71 -2.50 7.65 -4.69
C ASN A 71 -3.70 7.41 -3.77
N PHE A 72 -3.94 8.33 -2.83
CA PHE A 72 -5.01 8.24 -1.84
C PHE A 72 -5.02 6.93 -1.02
N VAL A 73 -3.86 6.31 -0.82
CA VAL A 73 -3.71 5.12 0.03
C VAL A 73 -3.58 5.55 1.49
N CYS A 74 -4.37 4.91 2.36
CA CYS A 74 -4.39 5.16 3.80
C CYS A 74 -3.60 4.06 4.52
N PHE A 75 -2.48 4.40 5.15
CA PHE A 75 -1.70 3.46 5.96
C PHE A 75 -1.92 3.70 7.46
N GLY A 76 -2.52 2.71 8.14
CA GLY A 76 -2.68 2.71 9.59
C GLY A 76 -1.35 2.45 10.30
N ALA A 77 -1.25 2.92 11.55
CA ALA A 77 -0.05 2.85 12.37
C ALA A 77 0.55 1.42 12.43
N GLU A 78 1.87 1.33 12.33
CA GLU A 78 2.66 0.09 12.46
C GLU A 78 2.30 -1.02 11.45
N CYS A 79 1.60 -0.70 10.36
CA CYS A 79 1.52 -1.63 9.24
C CYS A 79 2.92 -1.90 8.66
N VAL A 80 3.07 -3.02 7.96
CA VAL A 80 4.36 -3.50 7.46
C VAL A 80 4.21 -3.93 6.02
N ILE A 81 5.16 -3.52 5.19
CA ILE A 81 5.37 -4.01 3.83
C ILE A 81 6.71 -4.72 3.82
N MET A 82 6.67 -6.05 3.67
CA MET A 82 7.87 -6.88 3.63
C MET A 82 8.43 -6.89 2.21
N MET A 83 9.71 -6.56 2.08
CA MET A 83 10.47 -6.64 0.84
C MET A 83 11.66 -7.61 1.04
N GLY A 84 12.59 -7.64 0.08
CA GLY A 84 13.82 -8.45 0.19
C GLY A 84 13.63 -9.93 -0.16
N GLY A 85 12.64 -10.26 -0.99
CA GLY A 85 12.42 -11.61 -1.51
C GLY A 85 12.33 -12.66 -0.42
N ASN A 86 13.09 -13.75 -0.56
CA ASN A 86 13.19 -14.80 0.44
C ASN A 86 14.23 -14.54 1.54
N GLN A 87 14.91 -13.39 1.53
CA GLN A 87 15.94 -13.01 2.51
C GLN A 87 17.05 -14.07 2.68
N LEU A 88 17.45 -14.72 1.57
CA LEU A 88 18.46 -15.80 1.53
C LEU A 88 18.02 -17.13 2.15
N HIS A 89 16.75 -17.29 2.54
CA HIS A 89 16.25 -18.52 3.14
C HIS A 89 15.52 -19.40 2.12
N ARG A 90 16.01 -20.62 1.91
CA ARG A 90 15.44 -21.61 0.99
C ARG A 90 14.78 -22.75 1.76
N PRO A 91 13.44 -22.77 1.92
CA PRO A 91 12.76 -23.82 2.67
C PRO A 91 12.74 -25.17 1.93
N ASP A 92 13.05 -25.16 0.64
CA ASP A 92 13.16 -26.34 -0.23
C ASP A 92 14.58 -26.94 -0.28
N TRP A 93 15.55 -26.36 0.44
CA TRP A 93 16.91 -26.90 0.58
C TRP A 93 17.10 -27.62 1.93
N ILE A 94 18.20 -28.38 2.07
CA ILE A 94 18.51 -29.13 3.30
C ILE A 94 18.62 -28.20 4.53
N SER A 95 19.19 -27.00 4.35
CA SER A 95 19.32 -25.99 5.40
C SER A 95 18.76 -24.66 4.91
N THR A 96 18.01 -24.00 5.78
CA THR A 96 17.53 -22.62 5.56
C THR A 96 18.58 -21.58 5.94
N PHE A 97 19.72 -21.99 6.52
CA PHE A 97 20.79 -21.07 6.92
C PHE A 97 21.49 -20.49 5.67
N PRO A 98 21.65 -19.15 5.58
CA PRO A 98 22.23 -18.52 4.41
C PRO A 98 23.77 -18.53 4.49
N PHE A 99 24.39 -19.59 3.98
CA PHE A 99 25.86 -19.68 3.91
C PHE A 99 26.47 -18.66 2.94
N ASP A 100 25.75 -18.27 1.90
CA ASP A 100 26.11 -17.21 0.96
C ASP A 100 24.87 -16.66 0.22
N THR A 101 25.07 -15.77 -0.74
CA THR A 101 24.01 -15.05 -1.46
C THR A 101 23.34 -15.83 -2.58
N ARG A 102 23.81 -17.04 -2.93
CA ARG A 102 23.22 -17.84 -4.03
C ARG A 102 21.80 -18.27 -3.74
N SER A 103 21.43 -18.40 -2.46
CA SER A 103 20.10 -18.75 -2.00
C SER A 103 19.04 -17.66 -2.23
N PHE A 104 19.44 -16.43 -2.59
CA PHE A 104 18.49 -15.34 -2.85
C PHE A 104 17.51 -15.68 -3.97
N LEU A 105 16.23 -15.45 -3.74
CA LEU A 105 15.18 -15.45 -4.75
C LEU A 105 14.34 -14.17 -4.57
N ALA A 106 14.16 -13.45 -5.68
CA ALA A 106 13.21 -12.35 -5.77
C ALA A 106 11.78 -12.89 -5.61
N ALA A 107 10.90 -12.10 -4.99
CA ALA A 107 9.46 -12.40 -4.90
C ALA A 107 8.66 -11.70 -6.00
N GLY A 108 9.26 -10.74 -6.70
CA GLY A 108 8.57 -9.82 -7.59
C GLY A 108 8.15 -8.54 -6.85
N ASP A 109 7.75 -7.54 -7.62
CA ASP A 109 7.36 -6.24 -7.10
C ASP A 109 6.09 -6.33 -6.24
N THR A 110 6.07 -5.55 -5.16
CA THR A 110 4.88 -5.37 -4.32
C THR A 110 4.13 -4.14 -4.83
N ILE A 111 2.82 -4.29 -5.07
CA ILE A 111 1.99 -3.23 -5.65
C ILE A 111 0.80 -2.98 -4.74
N ILE A 112 0.61 -1.73 -4.32
CA ILE A 112 -0.59 -1.28 -3.60
C ILE A 112 -1.26 -0.22 -4.46
N ALA A 113 -2.40 -0.56 -5.06
CA ALA A 113 -3.10 0.32 -5.98
C ALA A 113 -3.78 1.50 -5.27
N ASP A 114 -4.36 2.40 -6.06
CA ASP A 114 -5.01 3.62 -5.58
C ASP A 114 -6.15 3.34 -4.57
N GLY A 115 -6.39 4.27 -3.66
CA GLY A 115 -7.56 4.26 -2.76
C GLY A 115 -7.61 3.12 -1.74
N CYS A 116 -6.53 2.35 -1.57
CA CYS A 116 -6.48 1.25 -0.61
C CYS A 116 -6.48 1.75 0.84
N TRP A 117 -6.98 0.92 1.75
CA TRP A 117 -6.82 1.13 3.18
C TRP A 117 -6.11 -0.05 3.83
N ILE A 118 -4.93 0.21 4.38
CA ILE A 118 -4.12 -0.78 5.08
C ILE A 118 -4.27 -0.56 6.58
N GLY A 119 -4.93 -1.49 7.25
CA GLY A 119 -5.20 -1.42 8.69
C GLY A 119 -3.92 -1.44 9.53
N SER A 120 -4.02 -0.92 10.75
CA SER A 120 -2.90 -0.90 11.69
C SER A 120 -2.35 -2.31 11.92
N ARG A 121 -1.02 -2.44 12.01
CA ARG A 121 -0.33 -3.73 12.22
C ARG A 121 -0.63 -4.82 11.19
N ALA A 122 -1.26 -4.49 10.06
CA ALA A 122 -1.34 -5.41 8.94
C ALA A 122 0.04 -5.60 8.31
N MET A 123 0.32 -6.79 7.79
CA MET A 123 1.55 -7.14 7.11
C MET A 123 1.25 -7.56 5.68
N ILE A 124 1.86 -6.89 4.71
CA ILE A 124 1.83 -7.25 3.30
C ILE A 124 3.12 -8.00 3.00
N MET A 125 3.02 -9.26 2.55
CA MET A 125 4.19 -10.04 2.19
C MET A 125 4.74 -9.61 0.82
N GLN A 126 6.04 -9.84 0.61
CA GLN A 126 6.73 -9.53 -0.65
C GLN A 126 6.03 -10.13 -1.88
N GLY A 127 5.99 -9.38 -2.98
CA GLY A 127 5.44 -9.81 -4.28
C GLY A 127 3.90 -9.78 -4.36
N VAL A 128 3.21 -9.32 -3.32
CA VAL A 128 1.75 -9.24 -3.29
C VAL A 128 1.26 -7.99 -4.01
N LYS A 129 0.17 -8.14 -4.77
CA LYS A 129 -0.58 -7.06 -5.40
C LYS A 129 -1.91 -6.82 -4.70
N ILE A 130 -2.12 -5.60 -4.21
CA ILE A 130 -3.36 -5.14 -3.59
C ILE A 130 -4.10 -4.25 -4.60
N GLY A 131 -5.27 -4.70 -5.05
CA GLY A 131 -6.08 -4.01 -6.05
C GLY A 131 -6.76 -2.75 -5.54
N GLU A 132 -7.16 -1.87 -6.47
CA GLU A 132 -7.72 -0.54 -6.19
C GLU A 132 -8.86 -0.59 -5.17
N GLY A 133 -8.85 0.31 -4.19
CA GLY A 133 -9.90 0.40 -3.19
C GLY A 133 -10.02 -0.80 -2.23
N ALA A 134 -9.07 -1.74 -2.23
CA ALA A 134 -9.08 -2.85 -1.29
C ALA A 134 -8.84 -2.39 0.15
N VAL A 135 -9.35 -3.16 1.11
CA VAL A 135 -9.21 -2.91 2.54
C VAL A 135 -8.55 -4.12 3.18
N VAL A 136 -7.43 -3.89 3.86
CA VAL A 136 -6.74 -4.89 4.65
C VAL A 136 -7.05 -4.63 6.12
N ALA A 137 -7.73 -5.57 6.78
CA ALA A 137 -8.09 -5.43 8.19
C ALA A 137 -6.85 -5.34 9.10
N THR A 138 -7.00 -4.65 10.22
CA THR A 138 -5.98 -4.54 11.28
C THR A 138 -5.44 -5.92 11.68
N GLY A 139 -4.11 -6.04 11.77
CA GLY A 139 -3.43 -7.28 12.17
C GLY A 139 -3.44 -8.42 11.15
N ALA A 140 -3.94 -8.20 9.92
CA ALA A 140 -3.96 -9.23 8.89
C ALA A 140 -2.55 -9.50 8.32
N VAL A 141 -2.27 -10.74 7.88
CA VAL A 141 -1.05 -11.09 7.15
C VAL A 141 -1.41 -11.51 5.73
N VAL A 142 -1.20 -10.61 4.77
CA VAL A 142 -1.58 -10.79 3.37
C VAL A 142 -0.46 -11.51 2.62
N THR A 143 -0.72 -12.76 2.24
CA THR A 143 0.25 -13.64 1.57
C THR A 143 -0.09 -13.92 0.11
N LYS A 144 -1.16 -13.32 -0.42
CA LYS A 144 -1.68 -13.52 -1.78
C LYS A 144 -2.31 -12.23 -2.28
N ASP A 145 -2.37 -12.08 -3.60
CA ASP A 145 -3.00 -10.94 -4.25
C ASP A 145 -4.45 -10.72 -3.79
N VAL A 146 -4.82 -9.45 -3.68
CA VAL A 146 -6.14 -9.01 -3.21
C VAL A 146 -6.85 -8.32 -4.38
N PRO A 147 -8.03 -8.81 -4.82
CA PRO A 147 -8.76 -8.15 -5.89
C PRO A 147 -9.21 -6.72 -5.52
N PRO A 148 -9.48 -5.85 -6.50
CA PRO A 148 -10.02 -4.52 -6.25
C PRO A 148 -11.28 -4.54 -5.38
N TYR A 149 -11.45 -3.50 -4.57
CA TYR A 149 -12.60 -3.26 -3.69
C TYR A 149 -12.93 -4.45 -2.77
N THR A 150 -11.94 -5.28 -2.44
CA THR A 150 -12.09 -6.45 -1.56
C THR A 150 -11.66 -6.13 -0.14
N ILE A 151 -12.38 -6.64 0.85
CA ILE A 151 -11.99 -6.58 2.26
C ILE A 151 -11.39 -7.94 2.65
N VAL A 152 -10.13 -7.93 3.10
CA VAL A 152 -9.42 -9.12 3.57
C VAL A 152 -9.01 -9.00 5.03
N GLY A 153 -8.89 -10.13 5.73
CA GLY A 153 -8.39 -10.14 7.10
C GLY A 153 -7.99 -11.54 7.60
N GLY A 154 -7.27 -11.59 8.73
CA GLY A 154 -6.78 -12.83 9.35
C GLY A 154 -5.32 -13.16 9.03
N VAL A 155 -4.87 -14.30 9.57
CA VAL A 155 -3.49 -14.82 9.42
C VAL A 155 -3.55 -16.30 9.04
N PRO A 156 -3.31 -16.68 7.77
CA PRO A 156 -3.17 -15.79 6.61
C PRO A 156 -4.48 -15.06 6.28
N ALA A 157 -4.38 -13.91 5.63
CA ALA A 157 -5.52 -13.11 5.25
C ALA A 157 -6.40 -13.85 4.23
N LYS A 158 -7.71 -13.79 4.44
CA LYS A 158 -8.73 -14.33 3.56
C LYS A 158 -9.73 -13.24 3.19
N ILE A 159 -10.38 -13.39 2.05
CA ILE A 159 -11.50 -12.53 1.66
C ILE A 159 -12.61 -12.66 2.71
N ILE A 160 -13.01 -11.53 3.29
CA ILE A 160 -14.16 -11.41 4.17
C ILE A 160 -15.41 -11.12 3.35
N LYS A 161 -15.32 -10.07 2.51
CA LYS A 161 -16.38 -9.65 1.58
C LYS A 161 -15.83 -8.67 0.55
N TYR A 162 -16.60 -8.41 -0.49
CA TYR A 162 -16.40 -7.24 -1.36
C TYR A 162 -17.09 -6.01 -0.76
N ARG A 163 -16.55 -4.81 -1.02
CA ARG A 163 -17.14 -3.54 -0.57
C ARG A 163 -18.47 -3.25 -1.27
N PHE A 164 -18.59 -3.66 -2.53
CA PHE A 164 -19.75 -3.45 -3.40
C PHE A 164 -20.06 -4.72 -4.20
N PRO A 165 -21.27 -4.85 -4.79
CA PRO A 165 -21.56 -5.85 -5.81
C PRO A 165 -20.60 -5.77 -7.00
N GLN A 166 -20.32 -6.92 -7.64
CA GLN A 166 -19.33 -7.03 -8.71
C GLN A 166 -19.57 -6.05 -9.88
N GLU A 167 -20.83 -5.89 -10.32
CA GLU A 167 -21.18 -4.95 -11.39
C GLU A 167 -20.82 -3.49 -11.02
N GLN A 168 -20.99 -3.12 -9.76
CA GLN A 168 -20.63 -1.78 -9.27
C GLN A 168 -19.11 -1.60 -9.19
N ILE A 169 -18.36 -2.63 -8.82
CA ILE A 169 -16.89 -2.62 -8.83
C ILE A 169 -16.39 -2.39 -10.26
N GLU A 170 -16.94 -3.10 -11.24
CA GLU A 170 -16.58 -2.93 -12.65
C GLU A 170 -16.88 -1.51 -13.15
N LYS A 171 -18.03 -0.94 -12.78
CA LYS A 171 -18.35 0.46 -13.06
C LYS A 171 -17.33 1.41 -12.44
N LEU A 172 -17.00 1.24 -11.16
CA LEU A 172 -16.02 2.08 -10.46
C LEU A 172 -14.65 2.06 -11.12
N LEU A 173 -14.14 0.87 -11.45
CA LEU A 173 -12.85 0.71 -12.13
C LEU A 173 -12.86 1.35 -13.53
N ALA A 174 -13.97 1.26 -14.25
CA ALA A 174 -14.12 1.87 -15.57
C ALA A 174 -14.13 3.40 -15.52
N LEU A 175 -14.51 4.02 -14.40
CA LEU A 175 -14.47 5.47 -14.22
C LEU A 175 -13.04 6.02 -14.13
N LYS A 176 -12.06 5.17 -13.81
CA LYS A 176 -10.63 5.56 -13.69
C LYS A 176 -10.45 6.82 -12.85
N ILE A 177 -11.11 6.87 -11.70
CA ILE A 177 -11.18 8.06 -10.83
C ILE A 177 -9.78 8.58 -10.51
N TYR A 178 -8.84 7.67 -10.25
CA TYR A 178 -7.48 7.99 -9.86
C TYR A 178 -6.52 8.27 -11.03
N ASP A 179 -7.00 8.24 -12.27
CA ASP A 179 -6.25 8.74 -13.44
C ASP A 179 -6.53 10.24 -13.69
N LEU A 180 -7.53 10.82 -13.02
CA LEU A 180 -7.83 12.25 -13.07
C LEU A 180 -6.79 13.08 -12.30
N ASP A 181 -6.71 14.38 -12.59
CA ASP A 181 -5.89 15.30 -11.80
C ASP A 181 -6.36 15.34 -10.34
N GLU A 182 -5.43 15.43 -9.39
CA GLU A 182 -5.73 15.38 -7.96
C GLU A 182 -6.70 16.48 -7.54
N LYS A 183 -6.64 17.67 -8.18
CA LYS A 183 -7.58 18.76 -7.88
C LYS A 183 -8.98 18.43 -8.35
N GLN A 184 -9.14 17.68 -9.44
CA GLN A 184 -10.45 17.21 -9.90
C GLN A 184 -11.01 16.21 -8.89
N VAL A 185 -10.22 15.22 -8.45
CA VAL A 185 -10.62 14.24 -7.42
C VAL A 185 -11.06 14.96 -6.14
N LEU A 186 -10.32 15.97 -5.68
CA LEU A 186 -10.68 16.73 -4.49
C LEU A 186 -11.95 17.57 -4.65
N LYS A 187 -12.21 18.13 -5.84
CA LYS A 187 -13.43 18.90 -6.12
C LYS A 187 -14.70 18.03 -6.08
N MET A 188 -14.59 16.74 -6.41
CA MET A 188 -15.72 15.80 -6.38
C MET A 188 -15.89 15.09 -5.03
N ARG A 189 -15.26 15.57 -3.95
CA ARG A 189 -15.32 14.93 -2.62
C ARG A 189 -16.74 14.62 -2.13
N GLU A 190 -17.71 15.47 -2.45
CA GLU A 190 -19.11 15.28 -2.04
C GLU A 190 -19.73 14.02 -2.67
N TYR A 191 -19.29 13.61 -3.86
CA TYR A 191 -19.70 12.38 -4.53
C TYR A 191 -18.85 11.16 -4.11
N LEU A 192 -17.63 11.39 -3.60
CA LEU A 192 -16.74 10.34 -3.12
C LEU A 192 -16.99 9.94 -1.66
N GLN A 193 -17.65 10.81 -0.89
CA GLN A 193 -17.97 10.60 0.53
C GLN A 193 -19.39 10.06 0.74
N THR A 194 -19.89 9.28 -0.21
CA THR A 194 -21.18 8.57 -0.16
C THR A 194 -21.02 7.16 -0.73
N ASP A 195 -22.10 6.37 -0.72
CA ASP A 195 -22.19 5.08 -1.40
C ASP A 195 -22.96 5.17 -2.75
N ASP A 196 -23.27 6.38 -3.21
CA ASP A 196 -24.05 6.62 -4.44
C ASP A 196 -23.16 6.65 -5.70
N ILE A 197 -22.89 5.46 -6.21
CA ILE A 197 -22.05 5.25 -7.41
C ILE A 197 -22.72 5.82 -8.67
N ASP A 198 -24.05 5.84 -8.74
CA ASP A 198 -24.77 6.35 -9.91
C ASP A 198 -24.67 7.88 -9.99
N ALA A 199 -24.80 8.58 -8.85
CA ALA A 199 -24.57 10.01 -8.78
C ALA A 199 -23.13 10.39 -9.16
N LEU A 200 -22.14 9.65 -8.65
CA LEU A 200 -20.73 9.84 -9.03
C LEU A 200 -20.51 9.64 -10.53
N THR A 201 -21.08 8.56 -11.09
CA THR A 201 -21.00 8.25 -12.52
C THR A 201 -21.63 9.35 -13.36
N ALA A 202 -22.80 9.86 -12.97
CA ALA A 202 -23.49 10.94 -13.65
C ALA A 202 -22.68 12.25 -13.62
N HIS A 203 -22.04 12.55 -12.49
CA HIS A 203 -21.17 13.72 -12.36
C HIS A 203 -19.94 13.62 -13.28
N LEU A 204 -19.25 12.49 -13.30
CA LEU A 204 -18.07 12.28 -14.14
C LEU A 204 -18.39 12.33 -15.64
N LYS A 205 -19.54 11.79 -16.06
CA LYS A 205 -19.99 11.90 -17.45
C LYS A 205 -20.20 13.35 -17.88
N LYS A 206 -20.72 14.21 -17.00
CA LYS A 206 -20.89 15.64 -17.29
C LYS A 206 -19.53 16.34 -17.46
N LEU A 207 -18.57 16.04 -16.57
CA LEU A 207 -17.21 16.58 -16.65
C LEU A 207 -16.46 16.19 -17.92
N GLN A 208 -16.76 15.03 -18.51
CA GLN A 208 -16.13 14.55 -19.76
C GLN A 208 -16.80 15.13 -21.02
N SER A 209 -17.99 15.73 -20.89
CA SER A 209 -18.72 16.35 -22.00
C SER A 209 -18.46 17.86 -22.14
N GLU A 210 -17.71 18.46 -21.21
CA GLU A 210 -17.27 19.85 -21.18
C GLU A 210 -15.81 19.97 -21.66
#